data_AF-A0A1V4MQY1-F1
#
_entry.id   AF-A0A1V4MQY1-F1
#
_cell.length_a   1.000
_cell.length_b   1.000
_cell.length_c   1.000
_cell.angle_alpha   90.00
_cell.angle_beta   90.00
_cell.angle_gamma   90.00
#
_symmetry.space_group_name_H-M   'P 1'
#
loop_
_entity.id
_entity.type
_entity.pdbx_description
1 polymer ?
#
loop_
_entity_poly.entity_id
_entity_poly.type
_entity_poly.pdbx_seq_one_letter_code
_entity_poly.pdbx_strand_id
1 'polypeptide(L)'
;MIPIFTLFVPMPIALLFVGIIHLFGDIWKVLLFKRGFDWRLILGFGLSGIAASFLGASLSLQAEGLPLKRILGVFLILYVAFLFLKREWALPRTHGTAVCGGVLSGLCAGFFGVGGAVRGAFLTAFNLPKEVYIFTSGLIALFIDVTRVSRYIWGGTRLEQDLLIALVLSIPVSFIGARFAKRFLTRVPQKSFRIFVGIFLGLVGAKLLIWA
;
A
#
# COMPACT_ATOMS: atom_id res chain seq x y z
N MET A 1 1.24 -3.78 13.12
CA MET A 1 2.21 -3.07 13.99
C MET A 1 1.52 -1.97 14.78
N ILE A 2 0.84 -1.01 14.14
CA ILE A 2 0.27 0.16 14.83
C ILE A 2 -0.66 -0.20 16.02
N PRO A 3 -1.71 -1.04 15.89
CA PRO A 3 -2.67 -1.24 17.00
C PRO A 3 -2.07 -1.84 18.27
N ILE A 4 -0.99 -2.62 18.13
CA ILE A 4 -0.29 -3.23 19.27
C ILE A 4 0.65 -2.21 19.89
N PHE A 5 1.37 -1.45 19.05
CA PHE A 5 2.36 -0.49 19.52
C PHE A 5 1.73 0.71 20.22
N THR A 6 0.52 1.12 19.80
CA THR A 6 -0.28 2.16 20.46
C THR A 6 -0.78 1.79 21.85
N LEU A 7 -0.65 0.52 22.28
CA LEU A 7 -0.92 0.13 23.66
C LEU A 7 0.21 0.54 24.61
N PHE A 8 1.41 0.83 24.08
CA PHE A 8 2.61 1.13 24.86
C PHE A 8 3.10 2.57 24.72
N VAL A 9 2.81 3.21 23.58
CA VAL A 9 3.29 4.57 23.29
C VAL A 9 2.17 5.45 22.68
N PRO A 10 2.24 6.78 22.85
CA PRO A 10 1.31 7.71 22.23
C PRO A 10 1.21 7.53 20.72
N MET A 11 0.01 7.75 20.17
CA MET A 11 -0.29 7.55 18.74
C MET A 11 0.70 8.26 17.79
N PRO A 12 1.08 9.55 17.99
CA PRO A 12 2.05 10.20 17.09
C PRO A 12 3.42 9.52 17.08
N ILE A 13 3.90 9.10 18.25
CA ILE A 13 5.18 8.40 18.43
C ILE A 13 5.11 7.01 17.77
N ALA A 14 4.00 6.30 17.97
CA ALA A 14 3.76 5.00 17.35
C ALA A 14 3.78 5.09 15.81
N LEU A 15 3.13 6.10 15.26
CA LEU A 15 3.05 6.34 13.82
C LEU A 15 4.41 6.72 13.23
N LEU A 16 5.20 7.54 13.93
CA LEU A 16 6.56 7.88 13.51
C LEU A 16 7.46 6.63 13.51
N PHE A 17 7.50 5.89 14.62
CA PHE A 17 8.34 4.69 14.76
C PHE A 17 8.01 3.63 13.70
N VAL A 18 6.73 3.25 13.59
CA VAL A 18 6.29 2.26 12.59
C VAL A 18 6.46 2.80 11.18
N GLY A 19 6.25 4.11 10.96
CA GLY A 19 6.46 4.77 9.68
C GLY A 19 7.91 4.64 9.19
N ILE A 20 8.89 4.81 10.08
CA ILE A 20 10.30 4.63 9.72
C ILE A 20 10.59 3.15 9.39
N ILE A 21 10.06 2.20 10.17
CA ILE A 21 10.23 0.77 9.86
C ILE A 21 9.63 0.42 8.49
N HIS A 22 8.43 0.92 8.18
CA HIS A 22 7.80 0.73 6.88
C HIS A 22 8.62 1.36 5.75
N LEU A 23 9.12 2.59 5.95
CA LEU A 23 10.00 3.28 5.02
C LEU A 23 11.20 2.41 4.62
N PHE A 24 11.93 1.87 5.60
CA PHE A 24 13.04 0.95 5.33
C PHE A 24 12.55 -0.34 4.66
N GLY A 25 11.42 -0.89 5.08
CA GLY A 25 10.79 -2.04 4.41
C GLY A 25 10.48 -1.78 2.93
N ASP A 26 10.05 -0.58 2.58
CA ASP A 26 9.82 -0.16 1.19
C ASP A 26 11.11 0.04 0.41
N ILE A 27 12.16 0.61 1.03
CA ILE A 27 13.51 0.65 0.46
C ILE A 27 13.97 -0.78 0.13
N TRP A 28 13.80 -1.72 1.06
CA TRP A 28 14.17 -3.12 0.82
C TRP A 28 13.37 -3.74 -0.31
N LYS A 29 12.05 -3.51 -0.40
CA LYS A 29 11.22 -3.95 -1.52
C LYS A 29 11.76 -3.44 -2.86
N VAL A 30 12.05 -2.14 -2.95
CA VAL A 30 12.58 -1.51 -4.17
C VAL A 30 13.95 -2.09 -4.55
N LEU A 31 14.88 -2.20 -3.59
CA LEU A 31 16.22 -2.72 -3.84
C LEU A 31 16.23 -4.21 -4.21
N LEU A 32 15.45 -5.02 -3.50
CA LEU A 32 15.39 -6.46 -3.68
C LEU A 32 14.66 -6.87 -4.95
N PHE A 33 13.65 -6.10 -5.39
CA PHE A 33 12.82 -6.38 -6.57
C PHE A 33 13.11 -5.43 -7.74
N LYS A 34 14.31 -4.83 -7.80
CA LYS A 34 14.72 -3.84 -8.83
C LYS A 34 14.50 -4.25 -10.28
N ARG A 35 14.42 -5.56 -10.59
CA ARG A 35 14.10 -6.09 -11.92
C ARG A 35 12.64 -5.80 -12.34
N GLY A 36 11.77 -5.51 -11.39
CA GLY A 36 10.38 -5.12 -11.62
C GLY A 36 10.18 -3.64 -11.99
N PHE A 37 11.26 -2.91 -12.28
CA PHE A 37 11.16 -1.51 -12.69
C PHE A 37 10.45 -1.39 -14.04
N ASP A 38 9.31 -0.70 -14.05
CA ASP A 38 8.56 -0.35 -15.26
C ASP A 38 8.26 1.15 -15.22
N TRP A 39 9.03 1.93 -15.97
CA TRP A 39 8.94 3.39 -15.97
C TRP A 39 7.56 3.91 -16.43
N ARG A 40 6.95 3.24 -17.42
CA ARG A 40 5.65 3.64 -17.95
C ARG A 40 4.56 3.46 -16.91
N LEU A 41 4.60 2.34 -16.19
CA LEU A 41 3.66 2.08 -15.09
C LEU A 41 3.92 3.03 -13.91
N ILE A 42 5.17 3.27 -13.54
CA ILE A 42 5.51 4.13 -12.39
C ILE A 42 5.07 5.57 -12.63
N LEU A 43 5.38 6.15 -13.80
CA LEU A 43 4.94 7.49 -14.14
C LEU A 43 3.42 7.55 -14.35
N GLY A 44 2.88 6.63 -15.14
CA GLY A 44 1.46 6.61 -15.47
C GLY A 44 0.61 6.41 -14.22
N PHE A 45 0.84 5.35 -13.46
CA PHE A 45 0.04 4.98 -12.30
C PHE A 45 0.47 5.71 -11.02
N GLY A 46 1.78 5.77 -10.75
CA GLY A 46 2.31 6.32 -9.50
C GLY A 46 2.14 7.83 -9.40
N LEU A 47 2.63 8.59 -10.39
CA LEU A 47 2.57 10.04 -10.35
C LEU A 47 1.12 10.56 -10.40
N SER A 48 0.32 10.03 -11.33
CA SER A 48 -1.10 10.42 -11.43
C SER A 48 -1.88 10.04 -10.17
N GLY A 49 -1.58 8.89 -9.56
CA GLY A 49 -2.22 8.46 -8.32
C GLY A 49 -1.84 9.32 -7.12
N ILE A 50 -0.59 9.75 -7.01
CA ILE A 50 -0.17 10.70 -5.97
C ILE A 50 -0.92 12.02 -6.14
N ALA A 51 -0.91 12.61 -7.34
CA ALA A 51 -1.63 13.86 -7.62
C ALA A 51 -3.13 13.75 -7.32
N ALA A 52 -3.76 12.68 -7.80
CA ALA A 52 -5.17 12.39 -7.58
C ALA A 52 -5.51 12.14 -6.10
N SER A 53 -4.59 11.61 -5.30
CA SER A 53 -4.82 11.36 -3.87
C SER A 53 -5.01 12.65 -3.06
N PHE A 54 -4.36 13.74 -3.45
CA PHE A 54 -4.61 15.05 -2.83
C PHE A 54 -6.03 15.52 -3.07
N LEU A 55 -6.53 15.39 -4.31
CA LEU A 55 -7.93 15.71 -4.64
C LEU A 55 -8.90 14.83 -3.86
N GLY A 56 -8.65 13.51 -3.82
CA GLY A 56 -9.48 12.58 -3.06
C GLY A 56 -9.52 12.90 -1.57
N ALA A 57 -8.37 13.26 -0.98
CA ALA A 57 -8.30 13.65 0.43
C ALA A 57 -9.08 14.93 0.71
N SER A 58 -9.01 15.95 -0.16
CA SER A 58 -9.79 17.17 -0.02
C SER A 58 -11.29 16.92 -0.10
N LEU A 59 -11.73 16.04 -0.99
CA LEU A 59 -13.15 15.63 -1.08
C LEU A 59 -13.61 14.85 0.16
N SER A 60 -12.72 14.08 0.79
CA SER A 60 -13.00 13.33 2.02
C SER A 60 -13.43 14.25 3.15
N LEU A 61 -12.84 15.45 3.25
CA LEU A 61 -13.17 16.46 4.27
C LEU A 61 -14.61 16.97 4.17
N GLN A 62 -15.23 16.88 3.00
CA GLN A 62 -16.61 17.30 2.76
C GLN A 62 -17.61 16.14 2.87
N ALA A 63 -17.13 14.91 3.02
CA ALA A 63 -17.92 13.68 2.99
C ALA A 63 -18.32 13.20 4.40
N GLU A 64 -18.50 14.13 5.35
CA GLU A 64 -18.93 13.81 6.71
C GLU A 64 -20.27 13.08 6.70
N GLY A 65 -20.37 11.98 7.47
CA GLY A 65 -21.60 11.18 7.62
C GLY A 65 -21.83 10.07 6.58
N LEU A 66 -21.06 10.02 5.49
CA LEU A 66 -21.16 8.93 4.51
C LEU A 66 -20.35 7.69 4.96
N PRO A 67 -20.86 6.45 4.81
CA PRO A 67 -20.16 5.23 5.21
C PRO A 67 -19.09 4.80 4.18
N LEU A 68 -18.18 5.72 3.84
CA LEU A 68 -17.15 5.59 2.82
C LEU A 68 -16.37 4.26 2.92
N LYS A 69 -15.96 3.91 4.14
CA LYS A 69 -15.22 2.68 4.40
C LYS A 69 -16.04 1.42 4.07
N ARG A 70 -17.35 1.40 4.38
CA ARG A 70 -18.24 0.28 4.05
C ARG A 70 -18.43 0.16 2.55
N ILE A 71 -18.61 1.29 1.85
CA ILE A 71 -18.71 1.32 0.38
C ILE A 71 -17.45 0.73 -0.26
N LEU A 72 -16.26 1.14 0.22
CA LEU A 72 -15.00 0.55 -0.22
C LEU A 72 -14.93 -0.95 0.12
N GLY A 73 -15.42 -1.36 1.29
CA GLY A 73 -15.51 -2.77 1.69
C GLY A 73 -16.32 -3.61 0.70
N VAL A 74 -17.54 -3.16 0.35
CA VAL A 74 -18.38 -3.80 -0.67
C VAL A 74 -17.63 -3.87 -2.00
N PHE A 75 -17.04 -2.76 -2.46
CA PHE A 75 -16.31 -2.71 -3.71
C PHE A 75 -15.15 -3.72 -3.75
N LEU A 76 -14.36 -3.83 -2.68
CA LEU A 76 -13.26 -4.79 -2.59
C LEU A 76 -13.76 -6.23 -2.62
N ILE A 77 -14.85 -6.55 -1.92
CA ILE A 77 -15.44 -7.91 -1.95
C ILE A 77 -15.92 -8.26 -3.36
N LEU A 78 -16.64 -7.34 -4.02
CA LEU A 78 -17.10 -7.54 -5.39
C LEU A 78 -15.93 -7.69 -6.38
N TYR A 79 -14.90 -6.85 -6.24
CA TYR A 79 -13.69 -6.93 -7.06
C TYR A 79 -12.98 -8.29 -6.89
N VAL A 80 -12.86 -8.76 -5.65
CA VAL A 80 -12.23 -10.04 -5.34
C VAL A 80 -13.06 -11.20 -5.90
N ALA A 81 -14.38 -11.17 -5.73
CA ALA A 81 -15.28 -12.16 -6.34
C ALA A 81 -15.13 -12.18 -7.88
N PHE A 82 -15.07 -11.01 -8.51
CA PHE A 82 -14.80 -10.88 -9.95
C PHE A 82 -13.44 -11.46 -10.35
N LEU A 83 -12.39 -11.22 -9.56
CA LEU A 83 -11.05 -11.76 -9.81
C LEU A 83 -11.02 -13.29 -9.74
N PHE A 84 -11.78 -13.90 -8.83
CA PHE A 84 -11.92 -15.34 -8.74
C PHE A 84 -12.70 -15.93 -9.92
N LEU A 85 -13.77 -15.26 -10.36
CA LEU A 85 -14.60 -15.70 -11.48
C LEU A 85 -13.89 -15.54 -12.84
N LYS A 86 -13.14 -14.46 -13.01
CA LYS A 86 -12.41 -14.11 -14.25
C LYS A 86 -10.91 -14.10 -14.03
N ARG A 87 -10.36 -15.25 -13.62
CA ARG A 87 -8.95 -15.41 -13.21
C ARG A 87 -7.92 -15.03 -14.26
N GLU A 88 -8.28 -15.06 -15.54
CA GLU A 88 -7.40 -14.71 -16.66
C GLU A 88 -7.59 -13.27 -17.16
N TRP A 89 -8.65 -12.59 -16.71
CA TRP A 89 -8.89 -11.21 -17.11
C TRP A 89 -7.78 -10.30 -16.60
N ALA A 90 -7.30 -9.42 -17.45
CA ALA A 90 -6.29 -8.44 -17.12
C ALA A 90 -6.59 -7.13 -17.87
N LEU A 91 -6.41 -6.00 -17.19
CA LEU A 91 -6.40 -4.71 -17.86
C LEU A 91 -5.18 -4.66 -18.78
N PRO A 92 -5.35 -4.17 -20.03
CA PRO A 92 -4.23 -3.94 -20.91
C PRO A 92 -3.29 -2.93 -20.25
N ARG A 93 -1.98 -3.07 -20.50
CA ARG A 93 -0.95 -2.21 -19.88
C ARG A 93 -0.57 -1.07 -20.82
N THR A 94 -1.56 -0.27 -21.21
CA THR A 94 -1.31 0.93 -22.02
C THR A 94 -1.09 2.13 -21.13
N HIS A 95 -0.44 3.17 -21.65
CA HIS A 95 -0.23 4.41 -20.92
C HIS A 95 -1.55 5.00 -20.39
N GLY A 96 -2.59 5.02 -21.23
CA GLY A 96 -3.92 5.50 -20.84
C GLY A 96 -4.50 4.72 -19.67
N THR A 97 -4.46 3.39 -19.71
CA THR A 97 -4.95 2.55 -18.61
C THR A 97 -4.13 2.70 -17.33
N ALA A 98 -2.80 2.87 -17.41
CA ALA A 98 -1.95 3.11 -16.25
C ALA A 98 -2.30 4.44 -15.58
N VAL A 99 -2.49 5.50 -16.37
CA VAL A 99 -2.92 6.82 -15.88
C VAL A 99 -4.32 6.75 -15.27
N CYS A 100 -5.29 6.17 -15.98
CA CYS A 100 -6.66 6.02 -15.45
C CYS A 100 -6.67 5.19 -14.15
N GLY A 101 -5.93 4.07 -14.12
CA GLY A 101 -5.78 3.25 -12.94
C GLY A 101 -5.12 4.00 -11.78
N GLY A 102 -4.11 4.83 -12.07
CA GLY A 102 -3.45 5.69 -11.09
C GLY A 102 -4.40 6.73 -10.52
N VAL A 103 -5.08 7.50 -11.38
CA VAL A 103 -6.06 8.51 -10.96
C VAL A 103 -7.18 7.90 -10.12
N LEU A 104 -7.80 6.81 -10.58
CA LEU A 104 -8.87 6.13 -9.82
C LEU A 104 -8.35 5.58 -8.50
N SER A 105 -7.18 4.93 -8.52
CA SER A 105 -6.55 4.42 -7.29
C SER A 105 -6.21 5.55 -6.32
N GLY A 106 -5.73 6.68 -6.82
CA GLY A 106 -5.35 7.86 -6.04
C GLY A 106 -6.54 8.54 -5.41
N LEU A 107 -7.55 8.87 -6.22
CA LEU A 107 -8.82 9.44 -5.75
C LEU A 107 -9.44 8.57 -4.67
N CYS A 108 -9.58 7.26 -4.92
CA CYS A 108 -10.14 6.33 -3.94
C CYS A 108 -9.25 6.23 -2.69
N ALA A 109 -7.93 6.17 -2.84
CA ALA A 109 -7.00 6.10 -1.72
C ALA A 109 -7.11 7.34 -0.81
N GLY A 110 -7.17 8.53 -1.40
CA GLY A 110 -7.34 9.79 -0.67
C GLY A 110 -8.72 9.93 -0.05
N PHE A 111 -9.76 9.57 -0.81
CA PHE A 111 -11.15 9.71 -0.37
C PHE A 111 -11.50 8.75 0.78
N PHE A 112 -11.17 7.47 0.64
CA PHE A 112 -11.48 6.43 1.64
C PHE A 112 -10.43 6.32 2.76
N GLY A 113 -9.23 6.90 2.57
CA GLY A 113 -8.13 6.81 3.53
C GLY A 113 -7.44 5.44 3.59
N VAL A 114 -7.69 4.53 2.63
CA VAL A 114 -7.13 3.17 2.60
C VAL A 114 -6.30 2.92 1.33
N GLY A 115 -5.21 3.67 1.18
CA GLY A 115 -4.42 3.65 -0.06
C GLY A 115 -3.77 2.31 -0.42
N GLY A 116 -3.33 1.52 0.58
CA GLY A 116 -2.65 0.25 0.32
C GLY A 116 -3.54 -0.81 -0.35
N ALA A 117 -4.77 -0.97 0.14
CA ALA A 117 -5.71 -1.95 -0.40
C ALA A 117 -6.23 -1.54 -1.79
N VAL A 118 -6.60 -0.26 -1.94
CA VAL A 118 -7.03 0.30 -3.22
C VAL A 118 -5.93 0.12 -4.27
N ARG A 119 -4.70 0.55 -3.98
CA ARG A 119 -3.56 0.37 -4.88
C ARG A 119 -3.34 -1.10 -5.22
N GLY A 120 -3.43 -1.98 -4.22
CA GLY A 120 -3.27 -3.42 -4.41
C GLY A 120 -4.31 -3.98 -5.38
N ALA A 121 -5.58 -3.57 -5.27
CA ALA A 121 -6.63 -3.97 -6.19
C ALA A 121 -6.33 -3.51 -7.63
N PHE A 122 -6.00 -2.24 -7.84
CA PHE A 122 -5.71 -1.72 -9.18
C PHE A 122 -4.45 -2.34 -9.80
N LEU A 123 -3.35 -2.49 -9.05
CA LEU A 123 -2.14 -3.15 -9.56
C LEU A 123 -2.37 -4.64 -9.87
N THR A 124 -3.23 -5.32 -9.11
CA THR A 124 -3.60 -6.71 -9.37
C THR A 124 -4.41 -6.86 -10.65
N ALA A 125 -5.22 -5.86 -11.01
CA ALA A 125 -6.03 -5.86 -12.23
C ALA A 125 -5.18 -5.88 -13.52
N PHE A 126 -3.96 -5.34 -13.51
CA PHE A 126 -3.02 -5.40 -14.64
C PHE A 126 -2.30 -6.76 -14.80
N ASN A 127 -2.58 -7.73 -13.91
CA ASN A 127 -1.94 -9.05 -13.87
C ASN A 127 -0.40 -8.97 -13.97
N LEU A 128 0.20 -7.99 -13.25
CA LEU A 128 1.64 -7.70 -13.30
C LEU A 128 2.47 -8.89 -12.82
N PRO A 129 3.66 -9.14 -13.41
CA PRO A 129 4.63 -10.02 -12.78
C PRO A 129 4.84 -9.59 -11.32
N LYS A 130 4.89 -10.56 -10.40
CA LYS A 130 5.05 -10.31 -8.96
C LYS A 130 6.16 -9.31 -8.63
N GLU A 131 7.27 -9.36 -9.35
CA GLU A 131 8.40 -8.43 -9.19
C GLU A 131 8.01 -6.99 -9.52
N VAL A 132 7.28 -6.77 -10.63
CA VAL A 132 6.77 -5.45 -11.03
C VAL A 132 5.73 -4.96 -10.02
N TYR A 133 4.80 -5.81 -9.61
CA TYR A 133 3.80 -5.46 -8.60
C TYR A 133 4.45 -5.00 -7.29
N ILE A 134 5.39 -5.79 -6.75
CA ILE A 134 6.05 -5.51 -5.48
C ILE A 134 6.92 -4.27 -5.59
N PHE A 135 7.65 -4.11 -6.71
CA PHE A 135 8.47 -2.94 -6.96
C PHE A 135 7.63 -1.67 -7.05
N THR A 136 6.62 -1.63 -7.92
CA THR A 136 5.75 -0.46 -8.11
C THR A 136 4.99 -0.12 -6.83
N SER A 137 4.41 -1.12 -6.16
CA SER A 137 3.73 -0.89 -4.87
C SER A 137 4.70 -0.40 -3.79
N GLY A 138 5.91 -0.96 -3.73
CA GLY A 138 6.95 -0.56 -2.78
C GLY A 138 7.45 0.85 -3.03
N LEU A 139 7.68 1.23 -4.29
CA LEU A 139 8.12 2.57 -4.66
C LEU A 139 7.06 3.63 -4.31
N ILE A 140 5.79 3.39 -4.62
CA ILE A 140 4.73 4.33 -4.26
C ILE A 140 4.59 4.43 -2.74
N ALA A 141 4.71 3.31 -2.01
CA ALA A 141 4.65 3.30 -0.56
C ALA A 141 5.83 4.05 0.07
N LEU A 142 7.02 3.90 -0.50
CA LEU A 142 8.21 4.66 -0.11
C LEU A 142 7.95 6.16 -0.14
N PHE A 143 7.43 6.70 -1.24
CA PHE A 143 7.12 8.13 -1.34
C PHE A 143 6.08 8.57 -0.30
N ILE A 144 5.02 7.78 -0.10
CA ILE A 144 3.99 8.07 0.91
C ILE A 144 4.59 8.09 2.32
N ASP A 145 5.43 7.11 2.65
CA ASP A 145 6.04 6.99 3.96
C ASP A 145 7.10 8.06 4.19
N VAL A 146 7.86 8.48 3.16
CA VAL A 146 8.73 9.67 3.23
C VAL A 146 7.91 10.89 3.60
N THR A 147 6.82 11.19 2.88
CA THR A 147 5.96 12.35 3.16
C THR A 147 5.41 12.29 4.59
N ARG A 148 4.96 11.11 5.01
CA ARG A 148 4.36 10.89 6.34
C ARG A 148 5.38 11.07 7.46
N VAL A 149 6.53 10.42 7.37
CA VAL A 149 7.62 10.50 8.37
C VAL A 149 8.11 11.95 8.47
N SER A 150 8.37 12.61 7.33
CA SER A 150 8.78 14.02 7.31
C SER A 150 7.76 14.93 8.00
N ARG A 151 6.46 14.69 7.78
CA ARG A 151 5.41 15.48 8.43
C ARG A 151 5.38 15.31 9.95
N TYR A 152 5.61 14.10 10.47
CA TYR A 152 5.68 13.86 11.91
C TYR A 152 6.91 14.52 12.55
N ILE A 153 8.08 14.41 11.90
CA ILE A 153 9.32 15.04 12.38
C ILE A 153 9.18 16.56 12.40
N TRP A 154 8.69 17.17 11.31
CA TRP A 154 8.44 18.62 11.25
C TRP A 154 7.32 19.08 12.17
N GLY A 155 6.34 18.21 12.46
CA GLY A 155 5.31 18.45 13.46
C GLY A 155 5.81 18.37 14.90
N GLY A 156 7.11 18.16 15.13
CA GLY A 156 7.73 18.14 16.46
C GLY A 156 7.65 16.79 17.17
N THR A 157 7.17 15.73 16.52
CA THR A 157 7.17 14.39 17.11
C THR A 157 8.61 13.87 17.19
N ARG A 158 9.05 13.45 18.37
CA ARG A 158 10.39 12.91 18.61
C ARG A 158 10.30 11.53 19.25
N LEU A 159 11.30 10.70 18.96
CA LEU A 159 11.46 9.38 19.58
C LEU A 159 12.37 9.52 20.80
N GLU A 160 11.99 8.87 21.89
CA GLU A 160 12.82 8.72 23.09
C GLU A 160 14.02 7.81 22.83
N GLN A 161 15.04 7.88 23.68
CA GLN A 161 16.31 7.19 23.47
C GLN A 161 16.15 5.67 23.36
N ASP A 162 15.31 5.07 24.20
CA ASP A 162 15.04 3.62 24.17
C ASP A 162 14.37 3.20 22.85
N LEU A 163 13.47 4.03 22.33
CA LEU A 163 12.81 3.82 21.04
C LEU A 163 13.79 4.00 19.88
N LEU A 164 14.77 4.90 19.97
CA LEU A 164 15.81 5.03 18.94
C LEU A 164 16.67 3.77 18.87
N ILE A 165 17.05 3.19 20.00
CA ILE A 165 17.81 1.93 20.05
C ILE A 165 16.97 0.80 19.43
N ALA A 166 15.70 0.67 19.84
CA ALA A 166 14.79 -0.31 19.27
C ALA A 166 14.59 -0.14 17.75
N LEU A 167 14.55 1.12 17.27
CA LEU A 167 14.42 1.42 15.85
C LEU A 167 15.66 0.98 15.07
N VAL A 168 16.86 1.31 15.56
CA VAL A 168 18.13 0.91 14.93
C VAL A 168 18.22 -0.61 14.83
N LEU A 169 17.81 -1.34 15.87
CA LEU A 169 17.76 -2.81 15.84
C LEU A 169 16.68 -3.36 14.90
N SER A 170 15.56 -2.64 14.75
CA SER A 170 14.46 -3.05 13.87
C SER A 170 14.80 -2.95 12.38
N ILE A 171 15.73 -2.06 12.00
CA ILE A 171 16.11 -1.89 10.58
C ILE A 171 16.77 -3.16 10.01
N PRO A 172 17.85 -3.74 10.60
CA PRO A 172 18.39 -5.02 10.15
C PRO A 172 17.37 -6.16 10.16
N VAL A 173 16.52 -6.23 11.19
CA VAL A 173 15.47 -7.26 11.29
C VAL A 173 14.48 -7.15 10.14
N SER A 174 14.06 -5.93 9.79
CA SER A 174 13.18 -5.69 8.64
C SER A 174 13.84 -6.11 7.31
N PHE A 175 15.15 -5.90 7.17
CA PHE A 175 15.91 -6.35 5.99
C PHE A 175 15.96 -7.88 5.90
N ILE A 176 16.24 -8.58 7.00
CA ILE A 176 16.23 -10.05 7.06
C ILE A 176 14.84 -10.58 6.67
N GLY A 177 13.79 -10.00 7.23
CA GLY A 177 12.40 -10.31 6.88
C GLY A 177 12.11 -10.10 5.39
N ALA A 178 12.53 -8.97 4.82
CA ALA A 178 12.36 -8.69 3.40
C ALA A 178 13.14 -9.66 2.49
N ARG A 179 14.35 -10.08 2.89
CA ARG A 179 15.13 -11.08 2.16
C ARG A 179 14.47 -12.45 2.21
N PHE A 180 13.94 -12.85 3.38
CA PHE A 180 13.18 -14.09 3.53
C PHE A 180 11.91 -14.06 2.65
N ALA A 181 11.16 -12.95 2.70
CA ALA A 181 9.99 -12.75 1.86
C ALA A 181 10.33 -12.85 0.37
N LYS A 182 11.44 -12.24 -0.09
CA LYS A 182 11.91 -12.40 -1.47
C LYS A 182 12.13 -13.87 -1.82
N ARG A 183 12.88 -14.60 -1.00
CA ARG A 183 13.21 -16.02 -1.26
C ARG A 183 11.96 -16.91 -1.28
N PHE A 184 10.95 -16.57 -0.49
CA PHE A 184 9.66 -17.26 -0.52
C PHE A 184 8.87 -16.89 -1.79
N LEU A 185 8.69 -15.59 -2.07
CA LEU A 185 7.88 -15.09 -3.17
C LEU A 185 8.43 -15.45 -4.55
N THR A 186 9.74 -15.62 -4.72
CA THR A 186 10.31 -16.09 -5.99
C THR A 186 9.86 -17.51 -6.33
N ARG A 187 9.56 -18.35 -5.34
CA ARG A 187 9.06 -19.73 -5.53
C ARG A 187 7.55 -19.80 -5.75
N VAL A 188 6.81 -18.73 -5.43
CA VAL A 188 5.35 -18.70 -5.59
C VAL A 188 4.99 -18.51 -7.08
N PRO A 189 4.14 -19.38 -7.65
CA PRO A 189 3.62 -19.20 -9.00
C PRO A 189 2.81 -17.91 -9.13
N GLN A 190 2.85 -17.27 -10.31
CA GLN A 190 2.17 -15.99 -10.55
C GLN A 190 0.65 -16.07 -10.29
N LYS A 191 0.01 -17.17 -10.70
CA LYS A 191 -1.43 -17.42 -10.45
C LYS A 191 -1.74 -17.47 -8.95
N SER A 192 -0.89 -18.15 -8.17
CA SER A 192 -1.03 -18.24 -6.71
C SER A 192 -0.80 -16.90 -6.02
N PHE A 193 0.17 -16.11 -6.49
CA PHE A 193 0.41 -14.75 -5.98
C PHE A 193 -0.82 -13.85 -6.18
N ARG A 194 -1.42 -13.88 -7.38
CA ARG A 194 -2.62 -13.11 -7.69
C ARG A 194 -3.80 -13.49 -6.77
N ILE A 195 -4.02 -14.78 -6.55
CA ILE A 195 -5.04 -15.28 -5.62
C ILE A 195 -4.73 -14.85 -4.19
N PHE A 196 -3.48 -14.99 -3.76
CA PHE A 196 -3.05 -14.59 -2.42
C PHE A 196 -3.35 -13.12 -2.14
N VAL A 197 -2.98 -12.22 -3.06
CA VAL A 197 -3.31 -10.79 -2.94
C VAL A 197 -4.83 -10.58 -2.91
N GLY A 198 -5.58 -11.28 -3.76
CA GLY A 198 -7.04 -11.24 -3.76
C GLY A 198 -7.67 -11.65 -2.43
N ILE A 199 -7.19 -12.70 -1.77
CA ILE A 199 -7.65 -13.12 -0.44
C ILE A 199 -7.42 -12.01 0.59
N PHE A 200 -6.22 -11.41 0.62
CA PHE A 200 -5.93 -10.31 1.53
C PHE A 200 -6.81 -9.08 1.27
N LEU A 201 -7.07 -8.75 0.00
CA LEU A 201 -8.02 -7.69 -0.35
C LEU A 201 -9.44 -8.01 0.14
N GLY A 202 -9.87 -9.28 0.03
CA GLY A 202 -11.16 -9.73 0.52
C GLY A 202 -11.27 -9.62 2.03
N LEU A 203 -10.22 -10.00 2.77
CA LEU A 203 -10.15 -9.84 4.23
C LEU A 203 -10.19 -8.36 4.65
N VAL A 204 -9.49 -7.48 3.93
CA VAL A 204 -9.59 -6.04 4.15
C VAL A 204 -11.00 -5.54 3.86
N GLY A 205 -11.62 -5.98 2.77
CA GLY A 205 -13.00 -5.66 2.43
C GLY A 205 -14.00 -6.07 3.52
N ALA A 206 -13.88 -7.30 4.02
CA ALA A 206 -14.71 -7.80 5.12
C ALA A 206 -14.51 -7.00 6.41
N LYS A 207 -13.25 -6.69 6.77
CA LYS A 207 -12.95 -5.84 7.92
C LYS A 207 -13.61 -4.47 7.79
N LEU A 208 -13.53 -3.86 6.61
CA LEU A 208 -14.14 -2.57 6.30
C LEU A 208 -15.67 -2.62 6.22
N LEU A 209 -16.31 -3.79 6.19
CA LEU A 209 -17.76 -3.90 6.29
C LEU A 209 -18.22 -4.01 7.74
N ILE A 210 -17.50 -4.80 8.55
CA ILE A 210 -17.91 -5.13 9.92
C ILE A 210 -17.51 -4.03 10.90
N TRP A 211 -16.37 -3.36 10.70
CA TRP A 211 -15.74 -2.47 11.68
C TRP A 211 -15.55 -1.02 11.18
N ALA A 212 -16.40 -0.56 10.25
CA ALA A 212 -16.30 0.74 9.59
C ALA A 212 -17.27 1.80 10.07
#